data_AF-A0A6N9VBD5-F1
#
_entry.id   AF-A0A6N9VBD5-F1
#
_cell.length_a   1.000
_cell.length_b   1.000
_cell.length_c   1.000
_cell.angle_alpha   90.00
_cell.angle_beta   90.00
_cell.angle_gamma   90.00
#
_symmetry.space_group_name_H-M   'P 1'
#
loop_
_entity.id
_entity.type
_entity.pdbx_description
1 polymer ?
#
loop_
_entity_poly.entity_id
_entity_poly.type
_entity_poly.pdbx_seq_one_letter_code
_entity_poly.pdbx_strand_id
1 'polypeptide(L)'
;LQRVLENERPDDEIFATLCTVDISPDGRSAGLCLAGHPSPLIARQGHLAELLPYDDNGPALGLLPRARWPRRQVELGRSWSLMLYT
;
A
#
# COMPACT_ATOMS: atom_id res chain seq x y z
N LEU A 1 4.24 3.00 10.10
CA LEU A 1 4.41 1.66 9.51
C LEU A 1 5.52 0.89 10.21
N GLN A 2 6.76 1.37 10.20
CA GLN A 2 7.92 0.66 10.79
C GLN A 2 7.80 0.26 12.28
N ARG A 3 7.14 1.08 13.11
CA ARG A 3 6.96 0.81 14.55
C ARG A 3 6.26 -0.50 14.88
N VAL A 4 5.37 -0.99 14.01
CA VAL A 4 4.66 -2.26 14.24
C VAL A 4 5.64 -3.42 14.13
N LEU A 5 6.45 -3.44 13.06
CA LEU A 5 7.48 -4.46 12.89
C LEU A 5 8.55 -4.38 13.98
N GLU A 6 9.01 -3.18 14.34
CA GLU A 6 10.01 -2.99 15.39
C GLU A 6 9.54 -3.50 16.76
N ASN A 7 8.25 -3.39 17.08
CA ASN A 7 7.69 -3.86 18.35
C ASN A 7 7.43 -5.37 18.39
N GLU A 8 7.12 -5.99 17.25
CA GLU A 8 6.70 -7.39 17.20
C GLU A 8 7.83 -8.35 16.79
N ARG A 9 8.97 -7.84 16.33
CA ARG A 9 10.07 -8.70 15.87
C ARG A 9 10.96 -9.20 17.01
N PRO A 10 11.31 -10.49 17.04
CA PRO A 10 12.32 -11.03 17.95
C PRO A 10 13.77 -10.73 17.53
N ASP A 11 14.00 -10.30 16.28
CA ASP A 11 15.34 -10.06 15.72
C ASP A 11 15.35 -8.90 14.71
N ASP A 12 16.47 -8.21 14.59
CA ASP A 12 16.71 -7.09 13.68
C ASP A 12 16.84 -7.49 12.21
N GLU A 13 17.09 -8.78 11.92
CA GLU A 13 17.17 -9.33 10.56
C GLU A 13 15.79 -9.60 9.91
N ILE A 14 14.70 -9.40 10.65
CA ILE A 14 13.34 -9.65 10.16
C ILE A 14 12.83 -8.45 9.35
N PHE A 15 12.32 -8.73 8.15
CA PHE A 15 11.65 -7.77 7.28
C PHE A 15 10.24 -8.22 6.92
N ALA A 16 9.40 -7.26 6.51
CA ALA A 16 8.06 -7.53 6.00
C ALA A 16 7.73 -6.60 4.82
N THR A 17 7.05 -7.12 3.82
CA THR A 17 6.40 -6.30 2.79
C THR A 17 5.00 -5.92 3.27
N LEU A 18 4.51 -4.75 2.87
CA LEU A 18 3.19 -4.26 3.29
C LEU A 18 2.52 -3.45 2.18
N CYS A 19 1.22 -3.66 2.01
CA CYS A 19 0.33 -2.78 1.25
C CYS A 19 -0.81 -2.33 2.17
N THR A 20 -0.90 -1.01 2.43
CA THR A 20 -2.02 -0.43 3.17
C THR A 20 -2.85 0.45 2.26
N VAL A 21 -4.17 0.29 2.34
CA VAL A 21 -5.14 1.11 1.64
C VAL A 21 -6.14 1.66 2.64
N ASP A 22 -6.22 2.99 2.75
CA ASP A 22 -7.21 3.69 3.56
C ASP A 22 -8.30 4.28 2.65
N ILE A 23 -9.53 3.77 2.72
CA ILE A 23 -10.63 4.20 1.85
C ILE A 23 -11.39 5.35 2.50
N SER A 24 -11.64 6.43 1.76
CA SER A 24 -12.42 7.57 2.26
C SER A 24 -13.86 7.14 2.58
N PRO A 25 -14.55 7.78 3.54
CA PRO A 25 -15.90 7.37 3.94
C PRO A 25 -16.94 7.41 2.81
N ASP A 26 -16.73 8.28 1.81
CA ASP A 26 -17.58 8.35 0.62
C ASP A 26 -17.28 7.26 -0.43
N GLY A 27 -16.25 6.44 -0.21
CA GLY A 27 -15.81 5.37 -1.07
C GLY A 27 -15.18 5.82 -2.38
N ARG A 28 -14.85 7.11 -2.55
CA ARG A 28 -14.44 7.67 -3.85
C ARG A 28 -12.95 7.80 -4.03
N SER A 29 -12.20 7.84 -2.93
CA SER A 29 -10.75 7.96 -2.94
C SER A 29 -10.13 6.99 -1.92
N ALA A 30 -8.85 6.72 -2.08
CA ALA A 30 -8.08 6.06 -1.05
C ALA A 30 -6.70 6.68 -0.88
N GLY A 31 -6.13 6.55 0.32
CA GLY A 31 -4.70 6.59 0.49
C GLY A 31 -4.09 5.22 0.26
N LEU A 32 -2.96 5.20 -0.43
CA LEU A 32 -2.14 4.04 -0.69
C LEU A 32 -0.75 4.27 -0.08
N CYS A 33 -0.23 3.26 0.60
CA CYS A 33 1.14 3.25 1.09
C CYS A 33 1.71 1.84 0.95
N LEU A 34 2.85 1.72 0.27
CA LEU A 34 3.48 0.44 -0.07
C LEU A 34 4.90 0.38 0.49
N ALA A 35 5.23 -0.73 1.15
CA ALA A 35 6.55 -1.05 1.67
C ALA A 35 7.04 -2.34 1.00
N GLY A 36 7.83 -2.23 -0.08
CA GLY A 36 8.36 -3.38 -0.82
C GLY A 36 7.32 -4.35 -1.41
N HIS A 37 6.04 -3.99 -1.38
CA HIS A 37 4.93 -4.83 -1.82
C HIS A 37 4.41 -4.37 -3.18
N PRO A 38 4.04 -5.29 -4.11
CA PRO A 38 3.43 -4.92 -5.38
C PRO A 38 2.19 -4.03 -5.25
N SER A 39 1.97 -3.15 -6.23
CA SER A 39 0.75 -2.33 -6.27
C SER A 39 -0.51 -3.20 -6.41
N PRO A 40 -1.60 -2.86 -5.71
CA PRO A 40 -2.88 -3.54 -5.89
C PRO A 40 -3.50 -3.23 -7.26
N LEU A 41 -4.40 -4.10 -7.70
CA LEU A 41 -5.17 -3.91 -8.93
C LEU A 41 -6.53 -3.26 -8.62
N ILE A 42 -6.94 -2.31 -9.44
CA ILE A 42 -8.28 -1.72 -9.41
C ILE A 42 -9.03 -2.06 -10.70
N ALA A 43 -10.28 -2.47 -10.55
CA ALA A 43 -11.23 -2.63 -11.65
C ALA A 43 -12.35 -1.61 -11.49
N ARG A 44 -12.64 -0.86 -12.56
CA ARG A 44 -13.75 0.11 -12.62
C ARG A 44 -14.69 -0.27 -13.76
N GLN A 45 -15.97 0.06 -13.61
CA GLN A 45 -16.95 -0.22 -14.67
C GLN A 45 -16.53 0.39 -16.01
N GLY A 46 -16.57 -0.40 -17.07
CA GLY A 46 -16.23 0.03 -18.43
C GLY A 46 -14.74 0.24 -18.71
N HIS A 47 -13.86 -0.09 -17.77
CA HIS A 47 -12.40 0.05 -17.92
C HIS A 47 -11.70 -1.29 -17.70
N LEU A 48 -10.55 -1.48 -18.36
CA LEU A 48 -9.67 -2.60 -18.04
C LEU A 48 -9.12 -2.44 -16.62
N ALA A 49 -8.90 -3.57 -15.93
CA ALA A 49 -8.24 -3.54 -14.64
C ALA A 49 -6.81 -3.03 -14.79
N GLU A 50 -6.38 -2.17 -13.87
CA GLU A 50 -5.07 -1.54 -13.89
C GLU A 50 -4.42 -1.56 -12.51
N LEU A 51 -3.09 -1.47 -12.47
CA LEU A 51 -2.36 -1.34 -11.21
C LEU A 51 -2.55 0.08 -10.66
N LEU A 52 -2.78 0.19 -9.35
CA LEU A 52 -2.62 1.47 -8.68
C LEU A 52 -1.16 1.93 -8.75
N PRO A 53 -0.91 3.25 -8.64
CA PRO A 53 0.43 3.78 -8.86
C PRO A 53 1.48 3.19 -7.90
N TYR A 54 2.67 2.89 -8.43
CA TYR A 54 3.79 2.27 -7.70
C TYR A 54 4.95 3.25 -7.43
N ASP A 55 4.83 4.52 -7.81
CA ASP A 55 5.90 5.49 -7.62
C ASP A 55 6.01 5.93 -6.16
N ASP A 56 7.21 6.33 -5.74
CA ASP A 56 7.55 6.85 -4.41
C ASP A 56 7.32 5.88 -3.23
N ASN A 57 7.31 4.58 -3.49
CA ASN A 57 7.21 3.56 -2.45
C ASN A 57 8.49 3.43 -1.61
N GLY A 58 8.33 3.11 -0.33
CA GLY A 58 9.47 2.82 0.54
C GLY A 58 9.91 1.34 0.48
N PRO A 59 11.10 1.01 1.02
CA PRO A 59 11.60 -0.36 1.09
C PRO A 59 10.70 -1.27 1.93
N ALA A 60 10.95 -2.58 1.94
CA ALA A 60 10.33 -3.45 2.93
C ALA A 60 10.58 -2.90 4.36
N LEU A 61 9.60 -3.08 5.24
CA LEU A 61 9.75 -2.70 6.65
C LEU A 61 10.94 -3.47 7.26
N GLY A 62 11.73 -2.81 8.11
CA GLY A 62 12.90 -3.41 8.77
C GLY A 62 14.18 -3.40 7.94
N LEU A 63 14.12 -3.15 6.63
CA LEU A 63 15.29 -3.23 5.75
C LEU A 63 16.23 -2.03 5.89
N LEU A 64 15.69 -0.82 6.02
CA LEU A 64 16.48 0.41 6.13
C LEU A 64 16.03 1.24 7.32
N PRO A 65 16.96 1.74 8.16
CA PRO A 65 16.61 2.65 9.23
C PRO A 65 16.12 3.99 8.66
N ARG A 66 15.10 4.58 9.30
CA ARG A 66 14.58 5.92 8.96
C ARG A 66 14.02 6.05 7.53
N ALA A 67 13.69 4.93 6.88
CA ALA A 67 12.99 4.96 5.61
C ALA A 67 11.62 5.65 5.75
N ARG A 68 11.11 6.16 4.62
CA ARG A 68 9.80 6.78 4.55
C ARG A 68 8.93 6.06 3.55
N TRP A 69 7.65 6.05 3.84
CA TRP A 69 6.59 5.48 3.02
C TRP A 69 5.53 6.56 2.86
N PRO A 70 5.67 7.45 1.86
CA PRO A 70 4.71 8.51 1.65
C PRO A 70 3.35 7.93 1.28
N ARG A 71 2.29 8.53 1.81
CA ARG A 71 0.92 8.20 1.45
C ARG A 71 0.60 8.87 0.12
N ARG A 72 0.14 8.09 -0.85
CA ARG A 72 -0.35 8.59 -2.14
C ARG A 72 -1.87 8.53 -2.19
N GLN A 73 -2.51 9.62 -2.58
CA GLN A 73 -3.96 9.62 -2.79
C GLN A 73 -4.29 9.13 -4.20
N VAL A 74 -5.29 8.27 -4.30
CA VAL A 74 -5.79 7.71 -5.55
C VAL A 74 -7.30 7.89 -5.65
N GLU A 75 -7.80 8.16 -6.85
CA GLU A 75 -9.23 8.20 -7.12
C GLU A 75 -9.73 6.79 -7.44
N LEU A 76 -10.76 6.34 -6.75
CA LEU A 76 -11.40 5.05 -6.96
C LEU A 76 -12.61 5.17 -7.89
N GLY A 77 -13.31 6.31 -7.82
CA GLY A 77 -14.53 6.57 -8.58
C GLY A 77 -15.80 6.09 -7.86
N ARG A 78 -16.89 5.91 -8.61
CA ARG A 78 -18.23 5.61 -8.05
C ARG A 78 -18.47 4.13 -7.75
N SER A 79 -17.89 3.25 -8.56
CA SER A 79 -18.05 1.80 -8.45
C SER A 79 -16.75 1.15 -8.90
N TRP A 80 -16.16 0.38 -8.00
CA TRP A 80 -14.86 -0.23 -8.17
C TRP A 80 -14.76 -1.52 -7.37
N SER A 81 -13.85 -2.39 -7.80
CA SER A 81 -13.36 -3.51 -7.02
C SER A 81 -11.85 -3.38 -6.89
N LEU A 82 -11.32 -3.67 -5.70
CA LEU A 82 -9.89 -3.66 -5.42
C LEU A 82 -9.42 -5.08 -5.13
N MET A 83 -8.33 -5.49 -5.75
CA MET A 83 -7.67 -6.76 -5.48
C MET A 83 -6.34 -6.52 -4.77
N LEU A 84 -6.27 -7.02 -3.54
CA LEU A 84 -5.05 -7.16 -2.76
C LEU A 84 -4.57 -8.61 -2.87
N TYR A 85 -3.28 -8.79 -3.01
CA TYR A 85 -2.61 -10.09 -3.14
C TYR A 85 -1.26 -10.04 -2.42
N THR A 86 -0.61 -11.18 -2.18
CA THR A 86 0.69 -11.28 -1.48
C THR A 86 1.56 -12.33 -2.13
#